data_AF-A0A2E6REQ3-F1
#
_entry.id   AF-A0A2E6REQ3-F1
#
_cell.length_a   1.000
_cell.length_b   1.000
_cell.length_c   1.000
_cell.angle_alpha   90.00
_cell.angle_beta   90.00
_cell.angle_gamma   90.00
#
_symmetry.space_group_name_H-M   'P 1'
#
loop_
_entity.id
_entity.type
_entity.pdbx_description
1 polymer ?
#
loop_
_entity_poly.entity_id
_entity_poly.type
_entity_poly.pdbx_seq_one_letter_code
_entity_poly.pdbx_strand_id
1 'polypeptide(L)'
;MNIDERIRKELEDQGSAVDELTVEEKSLFGMLFRVFTGGLARWATFAMVLTMVIFGLTVWCGYEFFTAAALDDRVFWGVLALVGFHAVSMFKLWFFMEMNRHSITREVKRVEIALARLGEDRTSEQ
;
A
#
# COMPACT_ATOMS: atom_id res chain seq x y z
N MET A 1 -10.75 -44.67 -6.01
CA MET A 1 -9.93 -43.52 -5.60
C MET A 1 -9.46 -43.77 -4.19
N ASN A 2 -8.15 -43.85 -3.99
CA ASN A 2 -7.56 -44.14 -2.69
C ASN A 2 -7.61 -42.86 -1.82
N ILE A 3 -7.73 -42.98 -0.50
CA ILE A 3 -7.80 -41.83 0.43
C ILE A 3 -6.56 -40.94 0.27
N ASP A 4 -5.40 -41.57 0.03
CA ASP A 4 -4.11 -40.92 -0.22
C ASP A 4 -4.14 -39.99 -1.44
N GLU A 5 -4.91 -40.37 -2.46
CA GLU A 5 -5.06 -39.64 -3.72
C GLU A 5 -5.95 -38.39 -3.55
N ARG A 6 -6.94 -38.47 -2.65
CA ARG A 6 -7.74 -37.31 -2.23
C ARG A 6 -6.91 -36.35 -1.39
N ILE A 7 -6.15 -36.85 -0.41
CA ILE A 7 -5.29 -36.02 0.45
C ILE A 7 -4.23 -35.29 -0.39
N ARG A 8 -3.58 -35.98 -1.33
CA ARG A 8 -2.62 -35.36 -2.26
C ARG A 8 -3.25 -34.26 -3.09
N LYS A 9 -4.44 -34.52 -3.64
CA LYS A 9 -5.17 -33.56 -4.46
C LYS A 9 -5.60 -32.33 -3.65
N GLU A 10 -6.08 -32.52 -2.43
CA GLU A 10 -6.46 -31.43 -1.53
C GLU A 10 -5.24 -30.59 -1.11
N LEU A 11 -4.08 -31.24 -0.88
CA LEU A 11 -2.83 -30.56 -0.54
C LEU A 11 -2.20 -29.82 -1.74
N GLU A 12 -2.30 -30.36 -2.95
CA GLU A 12 -1.83 -29.70 -4.18
C GLU A 12 -2.74 -28.51 -4.56
N ASP A 13 -4.05 -28.64 -4.38
CA ASP A 13 -5.02 -27.56 -4.61
C ASP A 13 -4.83 -26.43 -3.58
N GLN A 14 -4.59 -26.77 -2.31
CA GLN A 14 -4.23 -25.79 -1.27
C GLN A 14 -2.84 -25.18 -1.48
N GLY A 15 -1.85 -25.99 -1.85
CA GLY A 15 -0.47 -25.56 -2.08
C GLY A 15 -0.34 -24.61 -3.26
N SER A 16 -1.06 -24.87 -4.35
CA SER A 16 -1.08 -23.98 -5.53
C SER A 16 -1.78 -22.64 -5.24
N ALA A 17 -2.88 -22.64 -4.48
CA ALA A 17 -3.53 -21.41 -4.04
C ALA A 17 -2.63 -20.58 -3.09
N VAL A 18 -1.85 -21.24 -2.22
CA VAL A 18 -0.86 -20.55 -1.37
C VAL A 18 0.31 -20.02 -2.20
N ASP A 19 0.80 -20.79 -3.16
CA ASP A 19 1.93 -20.40 -4.01
C ASP A 19 1.57 -19.21 -4.91
N GLU A 20 0.39 -19.21 -5.51
CA GLU A 20 -0.13 -18.09 -6.32
C GLU A 20 -0.26 -16.79 -5.51
N LEU A 21 -0.73 -16.89 -4.25
CA LEU A 21 -0.75 -15.77 -3.31
C LEU A 21 0.65 -15.25 -2.95
N THR A 22 1.67 -16.11 -2.92
CA THR A 22 3.07 -15.70 -2.67
C THR A 22 3.79 -15.10 -3.88
N VAL A 23 3.37 -15.44 -5.11
CA VAL A 23 3.93 -14.82 -6.33
C VAL A 23 3.40 -13.39 -6.49
N GLU A 24 2.11 -13.15 -6.23
CA GLU A 24 1.53 -11.79 -6.25
C GLU A 24 2.07 -10.90 -5.11
N GLU A 25 2.58 -11.49 -4.03
CA GLU A 25 3.26 -10.81 -2.92
C GLU A 25 4.61 -10.18 -3.28
N LYS A 26 5.32 -10.67 -4.31
CA LYS A 26 6.65 -10.14 -4.69
C LYS A 26 6.62 -8.89 -5.56
N SER A 27 5.49 -8.57 -6.18
CA SER A 27 5.39 -7.40 -7.04
C SER A 27 5.15 -6.13 -6.22
N LEU A 28 6.13 -5.22 -6.18
CA LEU A 28 5.99 -3.89 -5.57
C LEU A 28 4.74 -3.16 -6.11
N PHE A 29 4.41 -3.36 -7.39
CA PHE A 29 3.21 -2.79 -8.01
C PHE A 29 1.92 -3.40 -7.47
N GLY A 30 1.89 -4.70 -7.18
CA GLY A 30 0.73 -5.36 -6.55
C GLY A 30 0.50 -4.89 -5.11
N MET A 31 1.58 -4.59 -4.38
CA MET A 31 1.49 -3.98 -3.05
C MET A 31 1.00 -2.53 -3.13
N LEU A 32 1.43 -1.78 -4.16
CA LEU A 32 0.99 -0.41 -4.44
C LEU A 32 -0.51 -0.35 -4.79
N PHE A 33 -0.97 -1.24 -5.67
CA PHE A 33 -2.36 -1.29 -6.11
C PHE A 33 -3.30 -1.69 -4.98
N ARG A 34 -2.83 -2.48 -4.02
CA ARG A 34 -3.61 -2.88 -2.84
C ARG A 34 -4.07 -1.71 -1.98
N VAL A 35 -3.32 -0.60 -1.93
CA VAL A 35 -3.75 0.62 -1.22
C VAL A 35 -5.03 1.21 -1.84
N PHE A 36 -5.24 0.98 -3.14
CA PHE A 36 -6.44 1.40 -3.86
C PHE A 36 -7.56 0.35 -3.86
N THR A 37 -7.41 -0.77 -3.12
CA THR A 37 -8.44 -1.81 -3.00
C THR A 37 -8.89 -1.95 -1.55
N GLY A 38 -10.19 -1.79 -1.28
CA GLY A 38 -10.77 -1.95 0.07
C GLY A 38 -11.56 -0.73 0.56
N GLY A 39 -11.93 -0.73 1.85
CA GLY A 39 -12.79 0.31 2.45
C GLY A 39 -12.20 1.72 2.43
N LEU A 40 -10.86 1.84 2.47
CA LEU A 40 -10.16 3.12 2.39
C LEU A 40 -9.76 3.52 0.96
N ALA A 41 -10.09 2.73 -0.06
CA ALA A 41 -9.69 2.99 -1.45
C ALA A 41 -10.10 4.37 -1.96
N ARG A 42 -11.31 4.82 -1.61
CA ARG A 42 -11.82 6.16 -1.96
C ARG A 42 -11.00 7.27 -1.31
N TRP A 43 -10.58 7.05 -0.06
CA TRP A 43 -9.74 7.99 0.67
C TRP A 43 -8.32 8.04 0.10
N ALA A 44 -7.72 6.87 -0.19
CA ALA A 44 -6.41 6.79 -0.84
C ALA A 44 -6.41 7.45 -2.22
N THR A 45 -7.48 7.25 -3.01
CA THR A 45 -7.65 7.89 -4.32
C THR A 45 -7.76 9.41 -4.17
N PHE A 46 -8.56 9.89 -3.22
CA PHE A 46 -8.68 11.32 -2.93
C PHE A 46 -7.32 11.93 -2.53
N ALA A 47 -6.59 11.28 -1.63
CA ALA A 47 -5.25 11.72 -1.20
C ALA A 47 -4.24 11.75 -2.36
N MET A 48 -4.29 10.76 -3.26
CA MET A 48 -3.45 10.72 -4.47
C MET A 48 -3.76 11.89 -5.41
N VAL A 49 -5.03 12.16 -5.68
CA VAL A 49 -5.45 13.31 -6.52
C VAL A 49 -5.03 14.63 -5.88
N LEU A 50 -5.25 14.79 -4.58
CA LEU A 50 -4.82 15.98 -3.84
C LEU A 50 -3.30 16.18 -3.92
N THR A 51 -2.52 15.12 -3.76
CA THR A 51 -1.05 15.16 -3.87
C THR A 51 -0.63 15.59 -5.27
N MET A 52 -1.30 15.10 -6.32
CA MET A 52 -1.04 15.50 -7.71
C MET A 52 -1.32 17.00 -7.94
N VAL A 53 -2.41 17.52 -7.36
CA VAL A 53 -2.72 18.96 -7.42
C VAL A 53 -1.66 19.79 -6.71
N ILE A 54 -1.27 19.41 -5.49
CA ILE A 54 -0.21 20.11 -4.74
C ILE A 54 1.12 20.05 -5.49
N PHE A 55 1.44 18.93 -6.14
CA PHE A 55 2.63 18.81 -6.98
C PHE A 55 2.59 19.80 -8.15
N GLY A 56 1.46 19.90 -8.86
CA GLY A 56 1.26 20.89 -9.92
C GLY A 56 1.44 22.33 -9.43
N LEU A 57 0.86 22.67 -8.27
CA LEU A 57 1.03 23.98 -7.62
C LEU A 57 2.49 24.24 -7.24
N THR A 58 3.20 23.21 -6.76
CA THR A 58 4.62 23.31 -6.40
C THR A 58 5.48 23.63 -7.61
N VAL A 59 5.22 22.98 -8.75
CA VAL A 59 5.91 23.28 -10.02
C VAL A 59 5.60 24.70 -10.49
N TRP A 60 4.35 25.15 -10.37
CA TRP A 60 3.97 26.53 -10.69
C TRP A 60 4.72 27.55 -9.82
N CYS A 61 4.77 27.32 -8.51
CA CYS A 61 5.53 28.19 -7.59
C CYS A 61 7.02 28.19 -7.94
N GLY A 62 7.57 27.04 -8.34
CA GLY A 62 8.94 26.93 -8.83
C GLY A 62 9.17 27.73 -10.12
N TYR A 63 8.19 27.77 -11.03
CA TYR A 63 8.28 28.61 -12.23
C TYR A 63 8.29 30.10 -11.87
N GLU A 64 7.34 30.55 -11.03
CA GLU A 64 7.24 31.94 -10.59
C GLU A 64 8.49 32.41 -9.82
N PHE A 65 9.13 31.51 -9.08
CA PHE A 65 10.42 31.76 -8.44
C PHE A 65 11.50 32.18 -9.44
N PHE A 66 11.54 31.59 -10.64
CA PHE A 66 12.54 31.92 -11.65
C PHE A 66 12.15 33.13 -12.51
N THR A 67 10.86 33.40 -12.69
CA THR A 67 10.37 34.51 -13.54
C THR A 67 10.15 35.82 -12.80
N ALA A 68 9.99 35.79 -11.47
CA ALA A 68 9.77 37.00 -10.69
C ALA A 68 10.93 38.01 -10.83
N ALA A 69 10.58 39.30 -10.93
CA ALA A 69 11.54 40.39 -11.12
C ALA A 69 12.09 40.94 -9.79
N ALA A 70 11.26 41.01 -8.75
CA ALA A 70 11.63 41.48 -7.43
C ALA A 70 12.17 40.33 -6.55
N LEU A 71 13.14 40.64 -5.69
CA LEU A 71 13.72 39.65 -4.77
C LEU A 71 12.69 39.15 -3.75
N ASP A 72 11.86 40.02 -3.21
CA ASP A 72 10.84 39.66 -2.22
C ASP A 72 9.83 38.64 -2.80
N ASP A 73 9.39 38.86 -4.03
CA ASP A 73 8.49 37.93 -4.74
C ASP A 73 9.16 36.58 -4.98
N ARG A 74 10.45 36.57 -5.36
CA ARG A 74 11.22 35.32 -5.48
C ARG A 74 11.27 34.58 -4.15
N VAL A 75 11.54 35.26 -3.04
CA VAL A 75 11.58 34.61 -1.72
C VAL A 75 10.23 34.02 -1.36
N PHE A 76 9.14 34.76 -1.60
CA PHE A 76 7.78 34.29 -1.35
C PHE A 76 7.46 33.00 -2.13
N TRP A 77 7.66 33.00 -3.46
CA TRP A 77 7.42 31.83 -4.30
C TRP A 77 8.35 30.67 -3.96
N GLY A 78 9.59 30.95 -3.57
CA GLY A 78 10.57 29.95 -3.16
C GLY A 78 10.17 29.23 -1.87
N VAL A 79 9.70 29.96 -0.86
CA VAL A 79 9.17 29.37 0.38
C VAL A 79 7.93 28.54 0.08
N LEU A 80 7.01 29.04 -0.75
CA LEU A 80 5.79 28.32 -1.11
C LEU A 80 6.10 27.01 -1.86
N ALA A 81 7.06 27.04 -2.79
CA ALA A 81 7.55 25.86 -3.48
C ALA A 81 8.19 24.85 -2.50
N LEU A 82 8.98 25.32 -1.53
CA LEU A 82 9.60 24.46 -0.51
C LEU A 82 8.55 23.76 0.37
N VAL A 83 7.52 24.50 0.81
CA VAL A 83 6.38 23.96 1.57
C VAL A 83 5.61 22.95 0.74
N GLY A 84 5.31 23.26 -0.53
CA GLY A 84 4.65 22.34 -1.44
C GLY A 84 5.44 21.04 -1.65
N PHE A 85 6.75 21.15 -1.86
CA PHE A 85 7.66 20.00 -1.97
C PHE A 85 7.68 19.15 -0.69
N HIS A 86 7.73 19.79 0.49
CA HIS A 86 7.63 19.10 1.77
C HIS A 86 6.29 18.37 1.93
N ALA A 87 5.19 19.01 1.56
CA ALA A 87 3.86 18.40 1.61
C ALA A 87 3.77 17.14 0.75
N VAL A 88 4.23 17.20 -0.51
CA VAL A 88 4.29 16.03 -1.41
C VAL A 88 5.15 14.91 -0.83
N SER A 89 6.29 15.26 -0.22
CA SER A 89 7.18 14.30 0.43
C SER A 89 6.54 13.61 1.64
N MET A 90 5.81 14.37 2.47
CA MET A 90 5.05 13.80 3.60
C MET A 90 3.93 12.86 3.12
N PHE A 91 3.22 13.21 2.05
CA PHE A 91 2.22 12.34 1.45
C PHE A 91 2.84 11.03 0.94
N LYS A 92 4.02 11.09 0.32
CA LYS A 92 4.76 9.89 -0.10
C LYS A 92 5.09 8.97 1.08
N LEU A 93 5.56 9.54 2.19
CA LEU A 93 5.84 8.77 3.41
C LEU A 93 4.58 8.14 3.99
N TRP A 94 3.49 8.90 4.09
CA TRP A 94 2.19 8.38 4.53
C TRP A 94 1.71 7.22 3.65
N PHE A 95 1.83 7.34 2.33
CA PHE A 95 1.45 6.29 1.39
C PHE A 95 2.24 4.99 1.63
N PHE A 96 3.55 5.08 1.88
CA PHE A 96 4.36 3.91 2.23
C PHE A 96 3.98 3.30 3.59
N MET A 97 3.63 4.13 4.57
CA MET A 97 3.14 3.62 5.85
C MET A 97 1.81 2.87 5.71
N GLU A 98 0.89 3.37 4.87
CA GLU A 98 -0.38 2.69 4.62
C GLU A 98 -0.18 1.34 3.90
N MET A 99 0.74 1.30 2.94
CA MET A 99 1.14 0.06 2.28
C MET A 99 1.69 -0.97 3.28
N ASN A 100 2.57 -0.53 4.19
CA ASN A 100 3.11 -1.39 5.25
C ASN A 100 2.01 -1.86 6.22
N ARG A 101 1.09 -0.96 6.60
CA ARG A 101 -0.05 -1.28 7.47
C ARG A 101 -0.95 -2.36 6.86
N HIS A 102 -1.22 -2.30 5.56
CA HIS A 102 -1.97 -3.35 4.86
C HIS A 102 -1.23 -4.68 4.83
N SER A 103 0.09 -4.67 4.59
CA SER A 103 0.91 -5.88 4.62
C SER A 103 0.87 -6.56 5.99
N ILE A 104 1.10 -5.81 7.07
CA ILE A 104 1.08 -6.31 8.45
C ILE A 104 -0.29 -6.86 8.82
N THR A 105 -1.36 -6.13 8.51
CA THR A 105 -2.74 -6.56 8.82
C THR A 105 -3.08 -7.92 8.20
N ARG A 106 -2.57 -8.18 7.00
CA ARG A 106 -2.76 -9.46 6.30
C ARG A 106 -1.97 -10.59 6.94
N GLU A 107 -0.71 -10.35 7.31
CA GLU A 107 0.11 -11.35 8.01
C GLU A 107 -0.50 -11.71 9.37
N VAL A 108 -1.02 -10.73 10.12
CA VAL A 108 -1.74 -10.98 11.38
C VAL A 108 -2.94 -11.90 11.17
N LYS A 109 -3.78 -11.64 10.16
CA LYS A 109 -4.92 -12.52 9.83
C LYS A 109 -4.50 -13.93 9.43
N ARG A 110 -3.39 -14.08 8.70
CA ARG A 110 -2.84 -15.40 8.34
C ARG A 110 -2.43 -16.18 9.61
N VAL A 111 -1.81 -15.50 10.57
CA VAL A 111 -1.46 -16.10 11.87
C VAL A 111 -2.70 -16.46 12.68
N GLU A 112 -3.72 -15.60 12.72
CA GLU A 112 -5.00 -15.88 13.40
C GLU A 112 -5.68 -17.15 12.84
N ILE A 113 -5.73 -17.28 11.51
CA ILE A 113 -6.30 -18.46 10.84
C ILE A 113 -5.48 -19.72 11.16
N ALA A 114 -4.15 -19.63 11.12
CA ALA A 114 -3.28 -20.76 11.46
C ALA A 114 -3.49 -21.21 12.92
N LEU A 115 -3.64 -20.27 13.85
CA LEU A 115 -3.89 -20.57 15.25
C LEU A 115 -5.29 -21.19 15.47
N ALA A 116 -6.31 -20.71 14.76
CA ALA A 116 -7.66 -21.27 14.83
C ALA A 116 -7.70 -22.73 14.38
N ARG A 117 -7.01 -23.08 13.27
CA ARG A 117 -6.90 -24.46 12.77
C ARG A 117 -6.19 -25.38 13.76
N LEU A 118 -5.08 -24.93 14.35
CA LEU A 118 -4.38 -25.69 15.39
C LEU A 118 -5.23 -25.94 16.64
N GLY A 119 -6.17 -25.02 16.94
CA GLY A 119 -7.15 -25.20 18.01
C GLY A 119 -8.17 -26.30 17.69
N GLU A 120 -8.69 -26.33 16.45
CA GLU A 120 -9.67 -27.33 15.98
C GLU A 120 -9.08 -28.75 15.89
N ASP A 121 -7.85 -28.90 15.40
CA ASP A 121 -7.19 -30.20 15.32
C ASP A 121 -7.05 -30.83 16.72
N ARG A 122 -6.67 -30.02 17.72
CA ARG A 122 -6.52 -30.47 19.12
C ARG A 122 -7.83 -30.88 19.78
N THR A 123 -8.97 -30.31 19.37
CA THR A 123 -10.29 -30.74 19.87
C THR A 123 -10.85 -31.94 19.12
N SER A 124 -10.34 -32.26 17.93
CA SER A 124 -10.73 -33.46 17.18
C SER A 124 -9.99 -34.75 17.62
N GLU A 125 -8.83 -34.62 18.26
CA GLU A 125 -8.05 -35.75 18.81
C GLU A 125 -8.48 -36.18 20.24
N GLN A 126 -9.35 -35.41 20.91
CA GLN A 126 -9.89 -35.72 22.24
C GLN A 126 -11.31 -36.31 22.17
#